data_AF-A0A8T0EW82-F1
#
_entry.id   AF-A0A8T0EW82-F1
#
_cell.length_a   1.000
_cell.length_b   1.000
_cell.length_c   1.000
_cell.angle_alpha   90.00
_cell.angle_beta   90.00
_cell.angle_gamma   90.00
#
_symmetry.space_group_name_H-M   'P 1'
#
loop_
_entity.id
_entity.type
_entity.pdbx_description
1 polymer ?
#
loop_
_entity_poly.entity_id
_entity_poly.type
_entity_poly.pdbx_seq_one_letter_code
_entity_poly.pdbx_strand_id
1 'polypeptide(L)'
;MKLSSTDMSCIVPVLDIICETILGVNIGAQEKEINTYSQFVESLHRGMELVVERMGNCLHWSDFIYSFTANGKEFKKYIKIGHDFTNVIQLKKEKYLRGDLKIGESKRSSLMDVLMEHHLQTKDFSEEDIREELLTFLLAGHDTTATSTIWALYLIGHHPEVQAKIHEELDLVFENDMERPVTIDDFGNLKYLECVFKVISIQLT
;
A
#
# COMPACT_ATOMS: atom_id res chain seq x y z
N MET A 1 9.79 -7.37 18.36
CA MET A 1 9.19 -8.53 17.64
C MET A 1 9.90 -8.60 16.30
N LYS A 2 10.77 -9.60 16.07
CA LYS A 2 11.49 -9.70 14.79
C LYS A 2 10.52 -10.26 13.76
N LEU A 3 10.24 -9.48 12.71
CA LEU A 3 9.43 -9.89 11.56
C LEU A 3 10.04 -11.18 10.98
N SER A 4 9.22 -12.20 10.85
CA SER A 4 9.61 -13.50 10.29
C SER A 4 9.75 -13.40 8.77
N SER A 5 10.45 -14.35 8.14
CA SER A 5 10.56 -14.44 6.68
C SER A 5 9.21 -14.51 5.96
N THR A 6 8.14 -14.87 6.68
CA THR A 6 6.77 -14.98 6.15
C THR A 6 6.08 -13.62 6.06
N ASP A 7 6.37 -12.70 6.98
CA ASP A 7 5.76 -11.35 7.00
C ASP A 7 6.17 -10.54 5.76
N MET A 8 7.40 -10.73 5.29
CA MET A 8 7.94 -10.04 4.11
C MET A 8 7.24 -10.44 2.79
N SER A 9 6.59 -11.62 2.75
CA SER A 9 6.07 -12.21 1.50
C SER A 9 4.81 -11.52 0.96
N CYS A 10 3.94 -10.99 1.83
CA CYS A 10 2.72 -10.30 1.44
C CYS A 10 2.87 -8.77 1.42
N ILE A 11 3.84 -8.24 2.15
CA ILE A 11 4.08 -6.79 2.27
C ILE A 11 4.57 -6.21 0.94
N VAL A 12 5.60 -6.80 0.35
CA VAL A 12 6.24 -6.26 -0.87
C VAL A 12 5.28 -6.26 -2.08
N PRO A 13 4.50 -7.32 -2.36
CA PRO A 13 3.50 -7.29 -3.43
C PRO A 13 2.41 -6.26 -3.24
N VAL A 14 1.93 -6.06 -2.00
CA VAL A 14 0.91 -5.04 -1.71
C VAL A 14 1.45 -3.64 -1.98
N LEU A 15 2.74 -3.39 -1.68
CA LEU A 15 3.38 -2.12 -2.01
C LEU A 15 3.37 -1.85 -3.51
N ASP A 16 3.74 -2.84 -4.33
CA ASP A 16 3.73 -2.70 -5.78
C ASP A 16 2.32 -2.43 -6.32
N ILE A 17 1.31 -3.18 -5.87
CA ILE A 17 -0.09 -3.00 -6.29
C ILE A 17 -0.59 -1.59 -5.95
N ILE A 18 -0.32 -1.12 -4.73
CA ILE A 18 -0.78 0.19 -4.25
C ILE A 18 -0.04 1.31 -4.98
N CYS A 19 1.26 1.18 -5.18
CA CYS A 19 2.01 2.15 -5.94
C CYS A 19 1.54 2.21 -7.39
N GLU A 20 1.27 1.07 -8.03
CA GLU A 20 0.71 1.04 -9.38
C GLU A 20 -0.68 1.69 -9.44
N THR A 21 -1.54 1.43 -8.46
CA THR A 21 -2.90 1.99 -8.39
C THR A 21 -2.91 3.49 -8.11
N ILE A 22 -2.12 3.95 -7.15
CA ILE A 22 -2.08 5.36 -6.72
C ILE A 22 -1.28 6.20 -7.72
N LEU A 23 -0.14 5.70 -8.18
CA LEU A 23 0.85 6.48 -8.92
C LEU A 23 0.84 6.21 -10.42
N GLY A 24 0.20 5.12 -10.86
CA GLY A 24 0.21 4.70 -12.27
C GLY A 24 1.55 4.16 -12.74
N VAL A 25 2.48 3.86 -11.81
CA VAL A 25 3.82 3.39 -12.13
C VAL A 25 4.12 2.12 -11.34
N ASN A 26 4.51 1.06 -12.05
CA ASN A 26 5.06 -0.11 -11.40
C ASN A 26 6.43 0.23 -10.82
N ILE A 27 6.63 -0.04 -9.54
CA ILE A 27 7.86 0.33 -8.81
C ILE A 27 8.92 -0.76 -8.92
N GLY A 28 8.53 -2.02 -9.11
CA GLY A 28 9.43 -3.15 -9.12
C GLY A 28 9.99 -3.44 -7.73
N ALA A 29 9.19 -3.24 -6.67
CA ALA A 29 9.62 -3.50 -5.30
C ALA A 29 9.95 -5.00 -5.08
N GLN A 30 9.37 -5.89 -5.89
CA GLN A 30 9.71 -7.31 -5.95
C GLN A 30 11.06 -7.62 -6.64
N GLU A 31 11.60 -6.71 -7.44
CA GLU A 31 12.87 -6.90 -8.13
C GLU A 31 14.05 -6.59 -7.18
N LYS A 32 15.18 -7.29 -7.35
CA LYS A 32 16.29 -7.43 -6.37
C LYS A 32 17.01 -6.15 -5.90
N GLU A 33 16.54 -4.94 -6.24
CA GLU A 33 16.99 -3.68 -5.64
C GLU A 33 16.25 -3.40 -4.32
N ILE A 34 16.42 -4.32 -3.37
CA ILE A 34 15.74 -4.38 -2.07
C ILE A 34 16.03 -3.17 -1.16
N ASN A 35 17.07 -2.37 -1.45
CA ASN A 35 17.61 -1.45 -0.44
C ASN A 35 16.77 -0.18 -0.23
N THR A 36 16.29 0.49 -1.27
CA THR A 36 15.58 1.77 -1.10
C THR A 36 14.15 1.57 -0.61
N TYR A 37 13.44 0.57 -1.14
CA TYR A 37 12.04 0.30 -0.78
C TYR A 37 11.91 -0.39 0.58
N SER A 38 12.82 -1.32 0.91
CA SER A 38 12.85 -1.88 2.26
C SER A 38 13.19 -0.79 3.29
N GLN A 39 14.09 0.14 2.97
CA GLN A 39 14.38 1.28 3.85
C GLN A 39 13.17 2.20 4.00
N PHE A 40 12.40 2.42 2.92
CA PHE A 40 11.15 3.16 2.98
C PHE A 40 10.15 2.47 3.91
N VAL A 41 9.81 1.20 3.66
CA VAL A 41 8.85 0.44 4.48
C VAL A 41 9.28 0.35 5.95
N GLU A 42 10.57 0.09 6.21
CA GLU A 42 11.11 0.06 7.57
C GLU A 42 11.00 1.44 8.25
N SER A 43 11.27 2.51 7.51
CA SER A 43 11.10 3.89 7.99
C SER A 43 9.64 4.21 8.30
N LEU A 44 8.69 3.71 7.51
CA LEU A 44 7.27 3.90 7.76
C LEU A 44 6.82 3.19 9.03
N HIS A 45 7.14 1.91 9.16
CA HIS A 45 6.77 1.12 10.32
C HIS A 45 7.32 1.75 11.61
N ARG A 46 8.61 2.14 11.61
CA ARG A 46 9.20 2.82 12.75
C ARG A 46 8.61 4.21 12.99
N GLY A 47 8.28 4.95 11.93
CA GLY A 47 7.57 6.23 12.02
C GLY A 47 6.21 6.09 12.72
N MET A 48 5.44 5.06 12.37
CA MET A 48 4.14 4.76 12.98
C MET A 48 4.27 4.33 14.44
N GLU A 49 5.26 3.52 14.79
CA GLU A 49 5.56 3.17 16.20
C GLU A 49 5.82 4.44 17.04
N LEU A 50 6.62 5.39 16.52
CA LEU A 50 6.90 6.65 17.19
C LEU A 50 5.65 7.51 17.40
N VAL A 51 4.70 7.47 16.46
CA VAL A 51 3.39 8.15 16.58
C VAL A 51 2.56 7.51 17.69
N VAL A 52 2.50 6.17 17.75
CA VAL A 52 1.78 5.44 18.81
C VAL A 52 2.40 5.70 20.19
N GLU A 53 3.73 5.66 20.29
CA GLU A 53 4.46 6.02 21.52
C GLU A 53 4.17 7.47 21.96
N ARG A 54 4.02 8.39 20.99
CA ARG A 54 3.67 9.79 21.25
C ARG A 54 2.23 9.94 21.74
N MET A 55 1.27 9.16 21.23
CA MET A 55 -0.13 9.21 21.66
C MET A 55 -0.30 8.98 23.16
N GLY A 56 0.45 8.03 23.73
CA GLY A 56 0.39 7.69 25.16
C GLY A 56 1.15 8.64 26.10
N ASN A 57 1.90 9.61 25.56
CA ASN A 57 2.76 10.49 26.37
C ASN A 57 2.40 11.98 26.17
N CYS A 58 1.64 12.53 27.12
CA CYS A 58 1.19 13.92 27.08
C CYS A 58 2.34 14.94 26.99
N LEU A 59 3.54 14.63 27.49
CA LEU A 59 4.71 15.53 27.38
C LEU A 59 5.21 15.64 25.94
N HIS A 60 4.99 14.60 25.14
CA HIS A 60 5.35 14.57 23.72
C HIS A 60 4.29 15.22 22.82
N TRP A 61 3.14 15.65 23.34
CA TRP A 61 2.10 16.27 22.50
C TRP A 61 2.53 17.62 21.94
N SER A 62 3.35 18.39 22.66
CA SER A 62 3.94 19.61 22.13
C SER A 62 5.03 19.30 21.10
N ASP A 63 4.84 19.75 19.86
CA ASP A 63 5.85 19.60 18.79
C ASP A 63 7.19 20.22 19.17
N PHE A 64 7.18 21.35 19.87
CA PHE A 64 8.38 22.00 20.35
C PHE A 64 9.18 21.06 21.24
N ILE A 65 8.56 20.55 22.31
CA ILE A 65 9.21 19.63 23.26
C ILE A 65 9.66 18.35 22.56
N TYR A 66 8.78 17.74 21.77
CA TYR A 66 9.06 16.50 21.08
C TYR A 66 10.26 16.62 20.13
N SER A 67 10.41 17.76 19.43
CA SER A 67 11.50 17.99 18.50
C SER A 67 12.91 17.97 19.12
N PHE A 68 13.03 18.18 20.44
CA PHE A 68 14.30 18.08 21.17
C PHE A 68 14.60 16.67 21.68
N THR A 69 13.61 15.77 21.68
CA THR A 69 13.78 14.37 22.11
C THR A 69 14.52 13.54 21.04
N ALA A 70 15.04 12.37 21.44
CA ALA A 70 15.61 11.42 20.50
C ALA A 70 14.54 10.94 19.49
N ASN A 71 13.36 10.57 19.99
CA ASN A 71 12.21 10.14 19.20
C ASN A 71 11.78 11.18 18.17
N GLY A 72 11.71 12.46 18.54
CA GLY A 72 11.34 13.53 17.60
C GLY A 72 12.39 13.80 16.53
N LYS A 73 13.68 13.61 16.83
CA LYS A 73 14.75 13.67 15.81
C LYS A 73 14.69 12.48 14.85
N GLU A 74 14.40 11.30 15.38
CA GLU A 74 14.20 10.06 14.61
C GLU A 74 12.98 10.21 13.68
N PHE A 75 11.85 10.68 14.20
CA PHE A 75 10.63 10.93 13.43
C PHE A 75 10.85 11.92 12.27
N LYS A 76 11.59 13.02 12.51
CA LYS A 76 11.96 13.97 11.45
C LYS A 76 12.80 13.34 10.33
N LYS A 77 13.64 12.36 10.65
CA LYS A 77 14.42 11.62 9.64
C LYS A 77 13.49 10.78 8.75
N TYR A 78 12.47 10.14 9.32
CA TYR A 78 11.52 9.33 8.55
C TYR A 78 10.59 10.15 7.68
N ILE A 79 10.12 11.30 8.16
CA ILE A 79 9.40 12.27 7.32
C ILE A 79 10.24 12.65 6.09
N LYS A 80 11.54 12.91 6.27
CA LYS A 80 12.43 13.20 5.15
C LYS A 80 12.50 12.05 4.14
N ILE A 81 12.60 10.80 4.61
CA ILE A 81 12.61 9.61 3.73
C ILE A 81 11.30 9.49 2.95
N GLY A 82 10.16 9.81 3.58
CA GLY A 82 8.85 9.86 2.91
C GLY A 82 8.78 10.90 1.78
N HIS A 83 9.29 12.11 2.02
CA HIS A 83 9.37 13.13 0.98
C HIS A 83 10.37 12.76 -0.13
N ASP A 84 11.51 12.16 0.21
CA ASP A 84 12.49 11.71 -0.79
C ASP A 84 11.90 10.62 -1.71
N PHE A 85 11.12 9.70 -1.15
CA PHE A 85 10.43 8.66 -1.91
C PHE A 85 9.40 9.25 -2.90
N THR A 86 8.60 10.21 -2.46
CA THR A 86 7.62 10.87 -3.32
C THR A 86 8.27 11.74 -4.40
N ASN A 87 9.47 12.27 -4.16
CA ASN A 87 10.27 12.93 -5.21
C ASN A 87 10.71 11.95 -6.31
N VAL A 88 11.12 10.72 -5.95
CA VAL A 88 11.46 9.66 -6.92
C VAL A 88 10.26 9.33 -7.81
N ILE A 89 9.06 9.34 -7.24
CA ILE A 89 7.81 9.08 -7.95
C ILE A 89 7.50 10.21 -8.94
N GLN A 90 7.64 11.47 -8.50
CA GLN A 90 7.46 12.62 -9.38
C GLN A 90 8.41 12.56 -10.58
N LEU A 91 9.69 12.23 -10.33
CA LEU A 91 10.69 12.06 -11.39
C LEU A 91 10.34 10.91 -12.34
N LYS A 92 9.78 9.81 -11.84
CA LYS A 92 9.32 8.71 -12.68
C LYS A 92 8.18 9.19 -13.58
N LYS A 93 7.17 9.89 -13.02
CA LYS A 93 6.04 10.47 -13.78
C LYS A 93 6.48 11.48 -14.83
N GLU A 94 7.44 12.35 -14.54
CA GLU A 94 7.96 13.27 -15.56
C GLU A 94 8.64 12.54 -16.73
N LYS A 95 9.25 11.37 -16.50
CA LYS A 95 9.79 10.54 -17.59
C LYS A 95 8.67 9.86 -18.41
N TYR A 96 7.57 9.47 -17.76
CA TYR A 96 6.37 8.99 -18.45
C TYR A 96 5.74 10.08 -19.33
N LEU A 97 5.59 11.31 -18.81
CA LEU A 97 5.02 12.44 -19.54
C LEU A 97 5.89 12.93 -20.71
N ARG A 98 7.22 12.77 -20.61
CA ARG A 98 8.17 13.11 -21.69
C ARG A 98 8.19 12.12 -22.86
N GLY A 99 7.44 11.01 -22.77
CA GLY A 99 7.31 10.04 -23.86
C GLY A 99 8.44 9.02 -23.98
N ASP A 100 9.37 8.98 -23.02
CA ASP A 100 10.48 8.00 -22.98
C ASP A 100 10.00 6.59 -22.59
N LEU A 101 8.82 6.48 -21.99
CA LEU A 101 8.11 5.23 -21.69
C LEU A 101 6.77 5.29 -22.44
N LYS A 102 6.58 4.41 -23.43
CA LYS A 102 5.36 4.39 -24.25
C LYS A 102 4.13 4.26 -23.34
N ILE A 103 3.16 5.16 -23.53
CA ILE A 103 1.80 5.02 -23.02
C ILE A 103 1.24 3.70 -23.56
N GLY A 104 1.24 2.68 -22.72
CA GLY A 104 0.51 1.44 -22.93
C GLY A 104 -0.80 1.53 -22.17
N GLU A 105 -1.88 1.86 -22.86
CA GLU A 105 -3.21 1.25 -22.71
C GLU A 105 -3.82 1.07 -21.29
N SER A 106 -3.44 1.84 -20.27
CA SER A 106 -4.23 1.84 -19.02
C SER A 106 -5.54 2.59 -19.26
N LYS A 107 -6.62 1.83 -19.42
CA LYS A 107 -8.01 2.31 -19.46
C LYS A 107 -8.47 2.94 -18.11
N ARG A 108 -7.57 3.09 -17.13
CA ARG A 108 -7.83 3.62 -15.78
C ARG A 108 -6.81 4.72 -15.43
N SER A 109 -7.31 5.92 -15.14
CA SER A 109 -6.54 7.03 -14.57
C SER A 109 -6.09 6.67 -13.16
N SER A 110 -4.79 6.76 -12.86
CA SER A 110 -4.30 6.62 -11.49
C SER A 110 -4.79 7.78 -10.61
N LEU A 111 -4.75 7.64 -9.28
CA LEU A 111 -5.11 8.75 -8.38
C LEU A 111 -4.25 10.00 -8.65
N MET A 112 -2.96 9.79 -8.91
CA MET A 112 -2.04 10.87 -9.26
C MET A 112 -2.43 11.58 -10.56
N ASP A 113 -2.99 10.88 -11.54
CA ASP A 113 -3.45 11.51 -12.78
C ASP A 113 -4.67 12.39 -12.54
N VAL A 114 -5.62 11.90 -11.73
CA VAL A 114 -6.82 12.64 -11.35
C VAL A 114 -6.46 13.92 -10.58
N LEU A 115 -5.56 13.82 -9.58
CA LEU A 115 -5.14 14.97 -8.78
C LEU A 115 -4.36 16.01 -9.60
N MET A 116 -3.50 15.55 -10.51
CA MET A 116 -2.76 16.45 -11.42
C MET A 116 -3.68 17.15 -12.42
N GLU A 117 -4.67 16.45 -12.97
CA GLU A 117 -5.67 17.05 -13.85
C GLU A 117 -6.46 18.14 -13.12
N HIS A 118 -6.91 17.86 -11.90
CA HIS A 118 -7.61 18.84 -11.08
C HIS A 118 -6.73 20.07 -10.76
N HIS A 119 -5.46 19.86 -10.41
CA HIS A 119 -4.50 20.95 -10.19
C HIS A 119 -4.36 21.86 -11.41
N LEU A 120 -4.29 21.29 -12.62
CA LEU A 120 -4.18 22.07 -13.86
C LEU A 120 -5.46 22.88 -14.16
N GLN A 121 -6.62 22.38 -13.75
CA GLN A 121 -7.91 23.03 -14.00
C GLN A 121 -8.23 24.14 -12.99
N THR A 122 -8.09 23.87 -11.68
CA THR A 122 -8.55 24.78 -10.62
C THR A 122 -7.43 25.47 -9.86
N LYS A 123 -6.24 24.86 -9.82
CA LYS A 123 -5.09 25.25 -8.98
C LYS A 123 -5.36 25.25 -7.46
N ASP A 124 -6.38 24.53 -7.00
CA ASP A 124 -6.73 24.47 -5.57
C ASP A 124 -5.73 23.63 -4.74
N PHE A 125 -5.08 22.65 -5.37
CA PHE A 125 -4.01 21.86 -4.76
C PHE A 125 -2.66 22.39 -5.22
N SER A 126 -1.65 22.46 -4.36
CA SER A 126 -0.26 22.61 -4.80
C SER A 126 0.35 21.24 -5.15
N GLU A 127 1.49 21.23 -5.84
CA GLU A 127 2.24 19.98 -6.06
C GLU A 127 2.68 19.32 -4.74
N GLU A 128 2.88 20.13 -3.69
CA GLU A 128 3.18 19.63 -2.34
C GLU A 128 1.97 18.94 -1.72
N ASP A 129 0.77 19.53 -1.83
CA ASP A 129 -0.45 18.92 -1.30
C ASP A 129 -0.74 17.59 -2.00
N ILE A 130 -0.55 17.53 -3.33
CA ILE A 130 -0.70 16.27 -4.09
C ILE A 130 0.28 15.22 -3.56
N ARG A 131 1.54 15.60 -3.30
CA ARG A 131 2.58 14.71 -2.79
C ARG A 131 2.19 14.11 -1.43
N GLU A 132 1.73 14.96 -0.51
CA GLU A 132 1.34 14.55 0.83
C GLU A 132 0.10 13.64 0.81
N GLU A 133 -0.87 13.91 -0.07
CA GLU A 133 -2.03 13.04 -0.25
C GLU A 133 -1.64 11.66 -0.79
N LEU A 134 -0.78 11.60 -1.82
CA LEU A 134 -0.31 10.32 -2.36
C LEU A 134 0.46 9.51 -1.33
N LEU A 135 1.29 10.17 -0.51
CA LEU A 135 1.96 9.51 0.61
C LEU A 135 0.93 8.98 1.61
N THR A 136 -0.06 9.79 1.99
CA THR A 136 -1.12 9.39 2.92
C THR A 136 -1.85 8.13 2.44
N PHE A 137 -2.29 8.08 1.19
CA PHE A 137 -2.95 6.89 0.63
C PHE A 137 -2.04 5.67 0.58
N LEU A 138 -0.76 5.86 0.25
CA LEU A 138 0.22 4.78 0.23
C LEU A 138 0.41 4.18 1.63
N LEU A 139 0.57 5.02 2.66
CA LEU A 139 0.72 4.59 4.05
C LEU A 139 -0.53 3.87 4.55
N ALA A 140 -1.69 4.50 4.37
CA ALA A 140 -2.95 3.98 4.87
C ALA A 140 -3.32 2.66 4.19
N GLY A 141 -3.12 2.56 2.88
CA GLY A 141 -3.49 1.38 2.10
C GLY A 141 -2.55 0.20 2.31
N HIS A 142 -1.23 0.46 2.41
CA HIS A 142 -0.22 -0.60 2.39
C HIS A 142 -0.28 -1.50 3.61
N ASP A 143 -0.07 -0.93 4.80
CA ASP A 143 0.04 -1.72 6.02
C ASP A 143 -1.29 -2.41 6.36
N THR A 144 -2.43 -1.72 6.14
CA THR A 144 -3.76 -2.27 6.43
C THR A 144 -4.13 -3.42 5.50
N THR A 145 -3.86 -3.29 4.19
CA THR A 145 -4.16 -4.34 3.21
C THR A 145 -3.22 -5.53 3.37
N ALA A 146 -1.92 -5.28 3.62
CA ALA A 146 -0.95 -6.34 3.90
C ALA A 146 -1.34 -7.13 5.16
N THR A 147 -1.66 -6.42 6.25
CA THR A 147 -2.10 -7.04 7.51
C THR A 147 -3.37 -7.85 7.32
N SER A 148 -4.38 -7.29 6.65
CA SER A 148 -5.65 -7.99 6.38
C SER A 148 -5.45 -9.25 5.54
N THR A 149 -4.56 -9.19 4.55
CA THR A 149 -4.22 -10.35 3.69
C THR A 149 -3.50 -11.44 4.48
N ILE A 150 -2.54 -11.07 5.33
CA ILE A 150 -1.82 -12.01 6.20
C ILE A 150 -2.81 -12.73 7.14
N TRP A 151 -3.70 -11.98 7.80
CA TRP A 151 -4.71 -12.55 8.69
C TRP A 151 -5.71 -13.42 7.93
N ALA A 152 -6.11 -13.03 6.73
CA ALA A 152 -6.98 -13.84 5.89
C ALA A 152 -6.36 -15.18 5.56
N LEU A 153 -5.12 -15.19 5.07
CA LEU A 153 -4.39 -16.42 4.75
C LEU A 153 -4.17 -17.28 6.00
N TYR A 154 -3.82 -16.67 7.13
CA TYR A 154 -3.67 -17.35 8.40
C TYR A 154 -4.97 -18.05 8.83
N LEU A 155 -6.09 -17.32 8.86
CA LEU A 155 -7.38 -17.86 9.28
C LEU A 155 -7.89 -18.93 8.30
N ILE A 156 -7.75 -18.72 7.00
CA ILE A 156 -8.13 -19.71 5.98
C ILE A 156 -7.32 -21.01 6.16
N GLY A 157 -6.00 -20.90 6.34
CA GLY A 157 -5.13 -22.06 6.55
C GLY A 157 -5.41 -22.83 7.84
N HIS A 158 -6.02 -22.17 8.84
CA HIS A 158 -6.43 -22.79 10.11
C HIS A 158 -7.86 -23.39 10.09
N HIS A 159 -8.63 -23.18 9.02
CA HIS A 159 -9.99 -23.69 8.87
C HIS A 159 -10.12 -24.49 7.55
N PRO A 160 -9.69 -25.75 7.52
CA PRO A 160 -9.65 -26.56 6.30
C PRO A 160 -11.01 -26.67 5.59
N GLU A 161 -12.11 -26.66 6.33
CA GLU A 161 -13.47 -26.67 5.80
C GLU A 161 -13.85 -25.37 5.07
N VAL A 162 -13.30 -24.23 5.53
CA VAL A 162 -13.47 -22.94 4.85
C VAL A 162 -12.60 -22.91 3.60
N GLN A 163 -11.35 -23.35 3.72
CA GLN A 163 -10.43 -23.46 2.58
C GLN A 163 -11.00 -24.35 1.47
N ALA A 164 -11.56 -25.52 1.82
CA ALA A 164 -12.17 -26.43 0.86
C ALA A 164 -13.32 -25.77 0.08
N LYS A 165 -14.20 -25.03 0.78
CA LYS A 165 -15.31 -24.30 0.13
C LYS A 165 -14.82 -23.16 -0.77
N ILE A 166 -13.74 -22.48 -0.40
CA ILE A 166 -13.11 -21.48 -1.27
C ILE A 166 -12.61 -22.15 -2.54
N HIS A 167 -11.92 -23.30 -2.44
CA HIS A 167 -11.47 -24.04 -3.61
C HIS A 167 -12.63 -24.49 -4.50
N GLU A 168 -13.71 -25.04 -3.90
CA GLU A 168 -14.92 -25.40 -4.66
C GLU A 168 -15.52 -24.20 -5.42
N GLU A 169 -15.57 -23.02 -4.80
CA GLU A 169 -16.02 -21.80 -5.48
C GLU A 169 -15.09 -21.38 -6.61
N LEU A 170 -13.76 -21.41 -6.39
CA LEU A 170 -12.77 -21.09 -7.41
C LEU A 170 -12.87 -22.07 -8.60
N ASP A 171 -12.98 -23.36 -8.35
CA ASP A 171 -13.12 -24.38 -9.41
C ASP A 171 -14.38 -24.16 -10.26
N LEU A 172 -15.48 -23.70 -9.62
CA LEU A 172 -16.73 -23.37 -10.31
C LEU A 172 -16.64 -22.09 -11.15
N VAL A 173 -15.99 -21.04 -10.64
CA VAL A 173 -15.89 -19.74 -11.33
C VAL A 173 -14.84 -19.77 -12.45
N PHE A 174 -13.75 -20.50 -12.25
CA PHE A 174 -12.66 -20.58 -13.20
C PHE A 174 -12.72 -21.81 -14.10
N GLU A 175 -13.65 -22.76 -13.87
CA GLU A 175 -13.83 -23.98 -14.67
C GLU A 175 -12.53 -24.81 -14.83
N ASN A 176 -11.62 -24.73 -13.87
CA ASN A 176 -10.24 -25.27 -13.92
C ASN A 176 -9.31 -24.61 -14.95
N ASP A 177 -9.67 -23.45 -15.51
CA ASP A 177 -8.77 -22.60 -16.28
C ASP A 177 -7.85 -21.83 -15.35
N MET A 178 -6.66 -22.39 -15.13
CA MET A 178 -5.61 -21.82 -14.28
C MET A 178 -4.73 -20.80 -15.03
N GLU A 179 -4.92 -20.63 -16.34
CA GLU A 179 -4.08 -19.76 -17.17
C GLU A 179 -4.77 -18.42 -17.49
N ARG A 180 -6.11 -18.36 -17.45
CA ARG A 180 -6.81 -17.09 -17.66
C ARG A 180 -6.55 -16.09 -16.53
N PRO A 181 -6.26 -14.81 -16.85
CA PRO A 181 -6.20 -13.76 -15.85
C PRO A 181 -7.55 -13.56 -15.14
N VAL A 182 -7.50 -13.22 -13.85
CA VAL A 182 -8.68 -12.80 -13.08
C VAL A 182 -9.17 -11.45 -13.59
N THR A 183 -10.47 -11.34 -13.83
CA THR A 183 -11.15 -10.12 -14.30
C THR A 183 -12.06 -9.54 -13.22
N ILE A 184 -12.51 -8.30 -13.42
CA ILE A 184 -13.44 -7.64 -12.48
C ILE A 184 -14.78 -8.38 -12.41
N ASP A 185 -15.23 -8.96 -13.53
CA ASP A 185 -16.50 -9.68 -13.60
C ASP A 185 -16.47 -10.97 -12.78
N ASP A 186 -15.29 -11.58 -12.59
CA ASP A 186 -15.12 -12.76 -11.74
C ASP A 186 -15.44 -12.47 -10.27
N PHE A 187 -15.12 -11.27 -9.78
CA PHE A 187 -15.38 -10.87 -8.38
C PHE A 187 -16.87 -10.94 -8.03
N GLY A 188 -17.76 -10.65 -8.98
CA GLY A 188 -19.21 -10.77 -8.76
C GLY A 188 -19.69 -12.20 -8.49
N ASN A 189 -18.87 -13.20 -8.85
CA ASN A 189 -19.16 -14.61 -8.69
C ASN A 189 -18.45 -15.25 -7.48
N LEU A 190 -17.44 -14.59 -6.89
CA LEU A 190 -16.67 -15.06 -5.72
C LEU A 190 -17.35 -14.73 -4.38
N LYS A 191 -18.61 -15.14 -4.23
CA LYS A 191 -19.49 -14.72 -3.12
C LYS A 191 -19.07 -15.29 -1.78
N TYR A 192 -18.62 -16.53 -1.74
CA TYR A 192 -18.16 -17.19 -0.53
C TYR A 192 -16.82 -16.61 -0.08
N LEU A 193 -15.88 -16.41 -1.00
CA LEU A 193 -14.62 -15.73 -0.71
C LEU A 193 -14.87 -14.31 -0.19
N GLU A 194 -15.79 -13.55 -0.79
CA GLU A 194 -16.20 -12.23 -0.30
C GLU A 194 -16.77 -12.31 1.13
N CYS A 195 -17.61 -13.31 1.44
CA CYS A 195 -18.11 -13.55 2.79
C CYS A 195 -16.98 -13.83 3.79
N VAL A 196 -15.99 -14.64 3.40
CA VAL A 196 -14.83 -14.97 4.24
C VAL A 196 -14.06 -13.69 4.58
N PHE A 197 -13.74 -12.85 3.59
CA PHE A 197 -13.07 -11.57 3.83
C PHE A 197 -13.89 -10.65 4.75
N LYS A 198 -15.22 -10.58 4.57
CA LYS A 198 -16.10 -9.80 5.46
C LYS A 198 -16.04 -10.28 6.92
N VAL A 199 -16.04 -11.59 7.16
CA VAL A 199 -15.94 -12.15 8.52
C VAL A 199 -14.57 -11.82 9.13
N ILE A 200 -13.49 -11.94 8.36
CA ILE A 200 -12.13 -11.60 8.81
C ILE A 200 -12.05 -10.12 9.18
N SER A 201 -12.60 -9.22 8.35
CA SER A 201 -12.62 -7.78 8.67
C SER A 201 -13.34 -7.46 9.98
N ILE A 202 -14.43 -8.17 10.30
CA ILE A 202 -15.15 -8.02 11.58
C ILE A 202 -14.28 -8.47 12.76
N GLN A 203 -13.44 -9.50 12.59
CA GLN A 203 -12.58 -10.01 13.66
C GLN A 203 -11.35 -9.11 13.92
N LEU A 204 -10.96 -8.28 12.94
CA LEU A 204 -9.83 -7.35 13.04
C LEU A 204 -10.20 -5.95 13.57
N THR A 205 -11.50 -5.67 13.76
CA THR A 205 -12.01 -4.39 14.26
C THR A 205 -12.47 -4.52 15.70
#